data_AF-A0A162C543-F1
#
_entry.id   AF-A0A162C543-F1
#
_cell.length_a   1.000
_cell.length_b   1.000
_cell.length_c   1.000
_cell.angle_alpha   90.00
_cell.angle_beta   90.00
_cell.angle_gamma   90.00
#
_symmetry.space_group_name_H-M   'P 1'
#
loop_
_entity.id
_entity.type
_entity.pdbx_description
1 polymer ?
#
loop_
_entity_poly.entity_id
_entity_poly.type
_entity_poly.pdbx_seq_one_letter_code
_entity_poly.pdbx_strand_id
1 'polypeptide(L)'
;MSRVVVISGHPNSEGSNANSVILNELKRSVTELDVRYLDLLYPDFQIDVKAEQDALIDTDIIILQFPFYWYSIPALLKKWIDDVFAYDFAFGANGDKLKGKDLILSFTVGGPEESYDPLGYNHFTIEQLIYPLQQTAYLTGLNFNKPIYTHRMVYVEGVYNKLEDVQSRAASHAQRLIALIDELKSAPEVIIKKFIKQWFENFDVLPNDSALFTQYLSDDITLTMPEGEFIGHSGFRDWYKGARETFKPNCEHMVEQITVDKKGSQSYLVKLRVRLIAETFADSKLQGEKINLLVNELWELEVRAHNEIEISQYTVEVV
;
A
#
# COMPACT_ATOMS: atom_id res chain seq x y z
N MET A 1 -5.82 5.97 6.55
CA MET A 1 -6.01 4.54 6.21
C MET A 1 -5.26 4.22 4.91
N SER A 2 -5.06 2.96 4.51
CA SER A 2 -4.37 2.63 3.26
C SER A 2 -5.26 2.93 2.05
N ARG A 3 -4.72 3.60 1.03
CA ARG A 3 -5.47 3.98 -0.19
C ARG A 3 -5.48 2.84 -1.20
N VAL A 4 -6.63 2.62 -1.81
CA VAL A 4 -6.86 1.58 -2.81
C VAL A 4 -7.27 2.22 -4.12
N VAL A 5 -6.57 1.91 -5.21
CA VAL A 5 -6.97 2.31 -6.56
C VAL A 5 -7.40 1.08 -7.35
N VAL A 6 -8.60 1.13 -7.92
CA VAL A 6 -9.09 0.15 -8.89
C VAL A 6 -9.05 0.77 -10.27
N ILE A 7 -8.27 0.16 -11.17
CA ILE A 7 -8.29 0.46 -12.60
C ILE A 7 -9.28 -0.50 -13.27
N SER A 8 -10.44 0.00 -13.66
CA SER A 8 -11.45 -0.79 -14.38
C SER A 8 -11.16 -0.78 -15.87
N GLY A 9 -10.76 -1.94 -16.39
CA GLY A 9 -10.46 -2.17 -17.81
C GLY A 9 -11.67 -2.62 -18.64
N HIS A 10 -12.90 -2.58 -18.10
CA HIS A 10 -14.07 -3.06 -18.84
C HIS A 10 -14.39 -2.08 -20.00
N PRO A 11 -14.49 -2.53 -21.27
CA PRO A 11 -14.65 -1.63 -22.41
C PRO A 11 -16.04 -0.99 -22.55
N ASN A 12 -17.02 -1.48 -21.79
CA ASN A 12 -18.36 -0.91 -21.67
C ASN A 12 -18.88 -1.13 -20.24
N SER A 13 -18.38 -0.35 -19.28
CA SER A 13 -18.65 -0.54 -17.85
C SER A 13 -20.13 -0.47 -17.49
N GLU A 14 -20.89 0.43 -18.14
CA GLU A 14 -22.34 0.58 -17.96
C GLU A 14 -23.12 -0.69 -18.35
N GLY A 15 -22.70 -1.37 -19.42
CA GLY A 15 -23.32 -2.62 -19.89
C GLY A 15 -22.85 -3.89 -19.16
N SER A 16 -21.97 -3.79 -18.16
CA SER A 16 -21.42 -4.96 -17.50
C SER A 16 -22.43 -5.62 -16.57
N ASN A 17 -22.58 -6.94 -16.66
CA ASN A 17 -23.44 -7.71 -15.75
C ASN A 17 -22.71 -8.24 -14.50
N ALA A 18 -21.37 -8.33 -14.55
CA ALA A 18 -20.56 -8.91 -13.47
C ALA A 18 -19.57 -7.91 -12.87
N ASN A 19 -18.79 -7.19 -13.69
CA ASN A 19 -17.80 -6.25 -13.17
C ASN A 19 -18.46 -5.06 -12.46
N SER A 20 -19.62 -4.61 -12.94
CA SER A 20 -20.40 -3.54 -12.28
C SER A 20 -20.83 -3.94 -10.86
N VAL A 21 -21.28 -5.19 -10.65
CA VAL A 21 -21.63 -5.73 -9.34
C VAL A 21 -20.40 -5.73 -8.42
N ILE A 22 -19.26 -6.24 -8.89
CA ILE A 22 -18.02 -6.27 -8.10
C ILE A 22 -17.61 -4.86 -7.67
N LEU A 23 -17.57 -3.91 -8.61
CA LEU A 23 -17.17 -2.53 -8.34
C LEU A 23 -18.15 -1.81 -7.39
N ASN A 24 -19.45 -2.08 -7.50
CA ASN A 24 -20.45 -1.49 -6.62
C ASN A 24 -20.31 -2.01 -5.18
N GLU A 25 -20.02 -3.30 -5.00
CA GLU A 25 -19.77 -3.88 -3.67
C GLU A 25 -18.48 -3.34 -3.04
N LEU A 26 -17.41 -3.16 -3.83
CA LEU A 26 -16.18 -2.50 -3.38
C LEU A 26 -16.45 -1.06 -2.92
N LYS A 27 -17.16 -0.26 -3.71
CA LYS A 27 -17.51 1.13 -3.35
C LYS A 27 -18.32 1.25 -2.07
N ARG A 28 -19.10 0.21 -1.71
CA ARG A 28 -19.90 0.17 -0.48
C ARG A 28 -19.06 -0.21 0.74
N SER A 29 -18.06 -1.06 0.56
CA SER A 29 -17.39 -1.76 1.67
C SER A 29 -15.97 -1.27 1.94
N VAL A 30 -15.27 -0.78 0.92
CA VAL A 30 -13.85 -0.39 1.01
C VAL A 30 -13.72 1.11 1.22
N THR A 31 -13.09 1.51 2.32
CA THR A 31 -12.72 2.90 2.61
C THR A 31 -11.47 3.34 1.85
N GLU A 32 -11.36 4.64 1.52
CA GLU A 32 -10.24 5.21 0.75
C GLU A 32 -10.06 4.54 -0.63
N LEU A 33 -11.17 4.28 -1.31
CA LEU A 33 -11.22 3.66 -2.63
C LEU A 33 -11.36 4.72 -3.74
N ASP A 34 -10.42 4.75 -4.69
CA ASP A 34 -10.58 5.42 -5.97
C ASP A 34 -10.83 4.38 -7.07
N VAL A 35 -11.88 4.57 -7.88
CA VAL A 35 -12.22 3.67 -9.00
C VAL A 35 -12.15 4.45 -10.30
N ARG A 36 -11.19 4.09 -11.14
CA ARG A 36 -10.91 4.72 -12.42
C ARG A 36 -11.46 3.87 -13.56
N TYR A 37 -12.53 4.35 -14.19
CA TYR A 37 -13.19 3.68 -15.31
C TYR A 37 -12.54 4.09 -16.62
N LEU A 38 -11.67 3.25 -17.18
CA LEU A 38 -10.88 3.64 -18.35
C LEU A 38 -11.74 3.93 -19.57
N ASP A 39 -12.83 3.18 -19.77
CA ASP A 39 -13.77 3.39 -20.88
C ASP A 39 -14.48 4.75 -20.82
N LEU A 40 -14.75 5.26 -19.61
CA LEU A 40 -15.39 6.56 -19.40
C LEU A 40 -14.38 7.71 -19.43
N LEU A 41 -13.19 7.51 -18.86
CA LEU A 41 -12.13 8.53 -18.82
C LEU A 41 -11.46 8.72 -20.18
N TYR A 42 -11.26 7.62 -20.93
CA TYR A 42 -10.47 7.60 -22.15
C TYR A 42 -11.20 6.86 -23.29
N PRO A 43 -12.43 7.29 -23.68
CA PRO A 43 -13.20 6.65 -24.74
C PRO A 43 -12.48 6.68 -26.11
N ASP A 44 -11.52 7.59 -26.28
CA ASP A 44 -10.70 7.80 -27.48
C ASP A 44 -9.26 7.24 -27.35
N PHE A 45 -8.98 6.48 -26.28
CA PHE A 45 -7.67 5.90 -25.97
C PHE A 45 -6.55 6.94 -25.72
N GLN A 46 -6.88 8.21 -25.49
CA GLN A 46 -5.91 9.25 -25.13
C GLN A 46 -5.73 9.32 -23.61
N ILE A 47 -4.78 8.55 -23.09
CA ILE A 47 -4.55 8.43 -21.64
C ILE A 47 -3.81 9.66 -21.11
N ASP A 48 -4.38 10.31 -20.09
CA ASP A 48 -3.66 11.31 -19.30
C ASP A 48 -2.70 10.61 -18.34
N VAL A 49 -1.48 10.35 -18.83
CA VAL A 49 -0.43 9.64 -18.08
C VAL A 49 -0.17 10.29 -16.73
N LYS A 50 -0.15 11.63 -16.65
CA LYS A 50 0.15 12.33 -15.41
C LYS A 50 -0.94 12.10 -14.37
N ALA A 51 -2.21 12.22 -14.78
CA ALA A 51 -3.33 12.00 -13.86
C ALA A 51 -3.35 10.56 -13.31
N GLU A 52 -3.04 9.57 -14.14
CA GLU A 52 -2.97 8.17 -13.72
C GLU A 52 -1.76 7.91 -12.80
N GLN A 53 -0.59 8.45 -13.12
CA GLN A 53 0.59 8.35 -12.27
C GLN A 53 0.37 9.02 -10.90
N ASP A 54 -0.23 10.21 -10.87
CA ASP A 54 -0.57 10.92 -9.64
C ASP A 54 -1.50 10.08 -8.74
N ALA A 55 -2.48 9.37 -9.33
CA ALA A 55 -3.35 8.47 -8.59
C ALA A 55 -2.58 7.29 -7.96
N LEU A 56 -1.50 6.81 -8.60
CA LEU A 56 -0.70 5.67 -8.12
C LEU A 56 0.33 6.06 -7.04
N ILE A 57 0.80 7.30 -7.01
CA ILE A 57 1.85 7.75 -6.07
C ILE A 57 1.44 7.50 -4.61
N ASP A 58 0.23 7.91 -4.24
CA ASP A 58 -0.28 7.80 -2.87
C ASP A 58 -1.06 6.50 -2.60
N THR A 59 -0.98 5.53 -3.51
CA THR A 59 -1.74 4.28 -3.41
C THR A 59 -0.94 3.18 -2.72
N ASP A 60 -1.56 2.39 -1.85
CA ASP A 60 -0.92 1.22 -1.23
C ASP A 60 -1.27 -0.06 -1.99
N ILE A 61 -2.52 -0.18 -2.46
CA ILE A 61 -3.06 -1.36 -3.14
C ILE A 61 -3.63 -0.95 -4.50
N ILE A 62 -3.10 -1.55 -5.57
CA ILE A 62 -3.54 -1.38 -6.95
C ILE A 62 -4.31 -2.63 -7.38
N ILE A 63 -5.52 -2.44 -7.90
CA ILE A 63 -6.38 -3.51 -8.39
C ILE A 63 -6.63 -3.29 -9.88
N LEU A 64 -6.28 -4.27 -10.70
CA LEU A 64 -6.70 -4.28 -12.10
C LEU A 64 -7.97 -5.12 -12.21
N GLN A 65 -9.12 -4.45 -12.41
CA GLN A 65 -10.43 -5.08 -12.56
C GLN A 65 -10.80 -5.20 -14.06
N PHE A 66 -10.94 -6.40 -14.60
CA PHE A 66 -11.27 -6.55 -16.03
C PHE A 66 -12.03 -7.84 -16.39
N PRO A 67 -12.77 -7.86 -17.50
CA PRO A 67 -13.19 -9.10 -18.12
C PRO A 67 -12.02 -9.77 -18.87
N PHE A 68 -11.83 -11.07 -18.68
CA PHE A 68 -10.74 -11.84 -19.30
C PHE A 68 -11.07 -12.10 -20.78
N TYR A 69 -10.43 -11.36 -21.68
CA TYR A 69 -10.71 -11.38 -23.11
C TYR A 69 -9.55 -12.00 -23.87
N TRP A 70 -9.86 -12.99 -24.70
CA TRP A 70 -8.87 -13.66 -25.56
C TRP A 70 -7.61 -14.07 -24.80
N TYR A 71 -7.80 -14.69 -23.63
CA TYR A 71 -6.73 -15.16 -22.76
C TYR A 71 -5.80 -14.05 -22.25
N SER A 72 -6.29 -12.81 -22.21
CA SER A 72 -5.55 -11.62 -21.83
C SER A 72 -6.47 -10.53 -21.24
N ILE A 73 -5.98 -9.30 -21.22
CA ILE A 73 -6.67 -8.10 -20.75
C ILE A 73 -7.28 -7.30 -21.92
N PRO A 74 -8.30 -6.46 -21.66
CA PRO A 74 -8.84 -5.55 -22.66
C PRO A 74 -7.80 -4.58 -23.22
N ALA A 75 -7.94 -4.20 -24.49
CA ALA A 75 -6.94 -3.40 -25.21
C ALA A 75 -6.64 -2.04 -24.53
N LEU A 76 -7.67 -1.35 -24.03
CA LEU A 76 -7.48 -0.07 -23.34
C LEU A 76 -6.70 -0.24 -22.03
N LEU A 77 -6.94 -1.32 -21.28
CA LEU A 77 -6.16 -1.62 -20.07
C LEU A 77 -4.70 -1.95 -20.44
N LYS A 78 -4.47 -2.66 -21.54
CA LYS A 78 -3.11 -2.92 -22.02
C LYS A 78 -2.39 -1.62 -22.40
N LYS A 79 -3.07 -0.72 -23.11
CA LYS A 79 -2.53 0.61 -23.44
C LYS A 79 -2.22 1.42 -22.18
N TRP A 80 -3.11 1.38 -21.19
CA TRP A 80 -2.88 2.04 -19.90
C TRP A 80 -1.61 1.55 -19.22
N ILE A 81 -1.38 0.24 -19.19
CA ILE A 81 -0.11 -0.30 -18.65
C ILE A 81 1.08 0.23 -19.47
N ASP A 82 0.99 0.19 -20.80
CA ASP A 82 2.08 0.62 -21.69
C ASP A 82 2.45 2.10 -21.55
N ASP A 83 1.46 2.98 -21.35
CA ASP A 83 1.68 4.41 -21.23
C ASP A 83 2.06 4.84 -19.80
N VAL A 84 1.38 4.28 -18.79
CA VAL A 84 1.49 4.74 -17.39
C VAL A 84 2.70 4.15 -16.69
N PHE A 85 3.05 2.89 -16.98
CA PHE A 85 4.23 2.24 -16.39
C PHE A 85 5.50 2.63 -17.15
N ALA A 86 5.77 3.94 -17.20
CA ALA A 86 6.85 4.53 -17.97
C ALA A 86 8.22 4.39 -17.28
N TYR A 87 9.28 4.55 -18.09
CA TYR A 87 10.67 4.68 -17.62
C TYR A 87 10.80 5.87 -16.66
N ASP A 88 11.59 5.70 -15.61
CA ASP A 88 11.78 6.63 -14.48
C ASP A 88 10.53 6.90 -13.62
N PHE A 89 9.41 6.24 -13.90
CA PHE A 89 8.25 6.18 -13.02
C PHE A 89 8.10 4.78 -12.38
N ALA A 90 7.86 3.77 -13.23
CA ALA A 90 7.58 2.41 -12.79
C ALA A 90 8.82 1.49 -12.80
N PHE A 91 9.79 1.79 -13.66
CA PHE A 91 11.05 1.05 -13.80
C PHE A 91 12.15 1.96 -14.33
N GLY A 92 13.41 1.50 -14.35
CA GLY A 92 14.56 2.30 -14.78
C GLY A 92 15.38 2.82 -13.60
N ALA A 93 16.27 3.78 -13.83
CA ALA A 93 17.22 4.23 -12.82
C ALA A 93 16.52 4.91 -11.62
N ASN A 94 15.45 5.67 -11.89
CA ASN A 94 14.68 6.38 -10.87
C ASN A 94 13.23 5.86 -10.74
N GLY A 95 12.87 4.81 -11.49
CA GLY A 95 11.51 4.28 -11.54
C GLY A 95 11.19 3.38 -10.35
N ASP A 96 10.87 3.99 -9.21
CA ASP A 96 10.59 3.31 -7.95
C ASP A 96 9.15 3.55 -7.44
N LYS A 97 8.33 4.30 -8.18
CA LYS A 97 7.04 4.80 -7.70
C LYS A 97 6.00 3.71 -7.47
N LEU A 98 6.20 2.52 -8.03
CA LEU A 98 5.32 1.37 -7.82
C LEU A 98 5.90 0.35 -6.82
N LYS A 99 7.16 0.51 -6.41
CA LYS A 99 7.88 -0.50 -5.63
C LYS A 99 7.24 -0.71 -4.26
N GLY A 100 6.99 -1.98 -3.93
CA GLY A 100 6.43 -2.39 -2.64
C GLY A 100 4.93 -2.12 -2.47
N LYS A 101 4.24 -1.58 -3.48
CA LYS A 101 2.77 -1.51 -3.49
C LYS A 101 2.20 -2.88 -3.87
N ASP A 102 1.03 -3.21 -3.34
CA ASP A 102 0.35 -4.47 -3.64
C ASP A 102 -0.38 -4.41 -4.97
N LEU A 103 -0.22 -5.43 -5.80
CA LEU A 103 -1.00 -5.61 -7.03
C LEU A 103 -1.93 -6.81 -6.90
N ILE A 104 -3.23 -6.58 -7.12
CA ILE A 104 -4.23 -7.63 -7.26
C ILE A 104 -4.79 -7.62 -8.68
N LEU A 105 -4.70 -8.75 -9.37
CA LEU A 105 -5.48 -8.96 -10.59
C LEU A 105 -6.85 -9.50 -10.20
N SER A 106 -7.90 -8.74 -10.51
CA SER A 106 -9.29 -9.13 -10.27
C SER A 106 -10.04 -9.23 -11.60
N PHE A 107 -10.49 -10.43 -11.97
CA PHE A 107 -11.10 -10.58 -13.30
C PHE A 107 -12.20 -11.62 -13.41
N THR A 108 -13.10 -11.39 -14.36
CA THR A 108 -14.22 -12.29 -14.65
C THR A 108 -13.89 -13.16 -15.85
N VAL A 109 -14.00 -14.48 -15.70
CA VAL A 109 -13.69 -15.47 -16.74
C VAL A 109 -14.98 -16.04 -17.32
N GLY A 110 -15.09 -16.00 -18.65
CA GLY A 110 -16.29 -16.47 -19.33
C GLY A 110 -16.48 -17.98 -19.25
N GLY A 111 -15.43 -18.73 -19.57
CA GLY A 111 -15.44 -20.20 -19.60
C GLY A 111 -15.57 -20.83 -18.21
N PRO A 112 -15.97 -22.11 -18.15
CA PRO A 112 -16.02 -22.87 -16.91
C PRO A 112 -14.60 -23.25 -16.45
N GLU A 113 -14.45 -23.56 -15.15
CA GLU A 113 -13.15 -23.78 -14.51
C GLU A 113 -12.42 -24.99 -15.11
N GLU A 114 -13.16 -26.09 -15.33
CA GLU A 114 -12.66 -27.34 -15.91
C GLU A 114 -12.10 -27.20 -17.34
N SER A 115 -12.33 -26.06 -18.02
CA SER A 115 -11.70 -25.80 -19.32
C SER A 115 -10.24 -25.37 -19.20
N TYR A 116 -9.80 -24.85 -18.06
CA TYR A 116 -8.46 -24.29 -17.84
C TYR A 116 -7.53 -25.30 -17.17
N ASP A 117 -7.35 -26.42 -17.86
CA ASP A 117 -6.52 -27.56 -17.43
C ASP A 117 -5.65 -28.02 -18.63
N PRO A 118 -4.46 -28.60 -18.42
CA PRO A 118 -3.63 -29.15 -19.50
C PRO A 118 -4.36 -30.12 -20.44
N LEU A 119 -5.36 -30.85 -19.93
CA LEU A 119 -6.21 -31.76 -20.70
C LEU A 119 -7.57 -31.14 -21.06
N GLY A 120 -7.85 -29.93 -20.58
CA GLY A 120 -9.06 -29.17 -20.84
C GLY A 120 -9.02 -28.40 -22.16
N TYR A 121 -10.16 -27.80 -22.53
CA TYR A 121 -10.35 -27.09 -23.79
C TYR A 121 -9.37 -25.91 -24.00
N ASN A 122 -9.00 -25.20 -22.93
CA ASN A 122 -8.11 -24.04 -23.01
C ASN A 122 -6.63 -24.40 -22.81
N HIS A 123 -6.30 -25.67 -22.55
CA HIS A 123 -4.94 -26.24 -22.45
C HIS A 123 -3.99 -25.66 -21.38
N PHE A 124 -4.34 -24.54 -20.75
CA PHE A 124 -3.53 -23.83 -19.77
C PHE A 124 -4.38 -23.44 -18.58
N THR A 125 -3.75 -23.41 -17.40
CA THR A 125 -4.40 -22.85 -16.22
C THR A 125 -4.51 -21.33 -16.36
N ILE A 126 -5.42 -20.72 -15.60
CA ILE A 126 -5.56 -19.26 -15.57
C ILE A 126 -4.25 -18.58 -15.18
N GLU A 127 -3.54 -19.12 -14.19
CA GLU A 127 -2.27 -18.61 -13.69
C GLU A 127 -1.20 -18.58 -14.78
N GLN A 128 -1.12 -19.62 -15.61
CA GLN A 128 -0.18 -19.66 -16.73
C GLN A 128 -0.47 -18.57 -17.76
N LEU A 129 -1.75 -18.30 -18.01
CA LEU A 129 -2.18 -17.30 -19.01
C LEU A 129 -1.94 -15.85 -18.56
N ILE A 130 -1.73 -15.61 -17.26
CA ILE A 130 -1.46 -14.27 -16.71
C ILE A 130 0.01 -14.04 -16.36
N TYR A 131 0.92 -14.97 -16.65
CA TYR A 131 2.36 -14.80 -16.41
C TYR A 131 2.95 -13.50 -16.97
N PRO A 132 2.54 -12.98 -18.14
CA PRO A 132 3.04 -11.67 -18.59
C PRO A 132 2.69 -10.51 -17.63
N LEU A 133 1.52 -10.54 -16.99
CA LEU A 133 1.11 -9.53 -16.00
C LEU A 133 1.87 -9.71 -14.68
N GLN A 134 2.08 -10.96 -14.26
CA GLN A 134 2.90 -11.26 -13.09
C GLN A 134 4.36 -10.79 -13.29
N GLN A 135 4.93 -11.01 -14.48
CA GLN A 135 6.26 -10.54 -14.84
C GLN A 135 6.32 -9.00 -14.89
N THR A 136 5.24 -8.35 -15.34
CA THR A 136 5.12 -6.88 -15.30
C THR A 136 5.23 -6.37 -13.87
N ALA A 137 4.53 -7.00 -12.91
CA ALA A 137 4.61 -6.65 -11.50
C ALA A 137 6.04 -6.79 -10.95
N TYR A 138 6.75 -7.87 -11.30
CA TYR A 138 8.13 -8.07 -10.88
C TYR A 138 9.09 -7.03 -11.45
N LEU A 139 8.92 -6.65 -12.71
CA LEU A 139 9.73 -5.61 -13.33
C LEU A 139 9.59 -4.27 -12.60
N THR A 140 8.37 -3.92 -12.18
CA THR A 140 8.07 -2.65 -11.52
C THR A 140 8.19 -2.71 -9.99
N GLY A 141 8.64 -3.84 -9.43
CA GLY A 141 8.77 -4.04 -7.99
C GLY A 141 7.46 -4.07 -7.20
N LEU A 142 6.32 -4.32 -7.85
CA LEU A 142 5.02 -4.53 -7.20
C LEU A 142 4.99 -5.88 -6.48
N ASN A 143 4.32 -5.92 -5.32
CA ASN A 143 4.03 -7.16 -4.61
C ASN A 143 2.84 -7.85 -5.31
N PHE A 144 3.15 -8.86 -6.13
CA PHE A 144 2.11 -9.62 -6.83
C PHE A 144 1.37 -10.54 -5.87
N ASN A 145 0.08 -10.27 -5.66
CA ASN A 145 -0.79 -11.08 -4.81
C ASN A 145 -1.50 -12.17 -5.61
N LYS A 146 -2.02 -13.19 -4.91
CA LYS A 146 -2.83 -14.25 -5.54
C LYS A 146 -4.01 -13.60 -6.29
N PRO A 147 -4.19 -13.89 -7.59
CA PRO A 147 -5.26 -13.28 -8.37
C PRO A 147 -6.63 -13.74 -7.87
N ILE A 148 -7.61 -12.85 -7.97
CA ILE A 148 -9.02 -13.14 -7.69
C ILE A 148 -9.74 -13.23 -9.04
N TYR A 149 -10.12 -14.44 -9.44
CA TYR A 149 -10.93 -14.62 -10.64
C TYR A 149 -12.14 -15.51 -10.37
N THR A 150 -13.11 -15.50 -11.29
CA THR A 150 -14.30 -16.36 -11.19
C THR A 150 -14.79 -16.75 -12.57
N HIS A 151 -15.04 -18.04 -12.73
CA HIS A 151 -15.52 -18.68 -13.95
C HIS A 151 -17.01 -18.50 -14.19
N ARG A 152 -17.47 -18.90 -15.39
CA ARG A 152 -18.88 -18.91 -15.80
C ARG A 152 -19.53 -17.52 -15.71
N MET A 153 -18.80 -16.48 -16.09
CA MET A 153 -19.27 -15.08 -16.01
C MET A 153 -19.95 -14.56 -17.30
N VAL A 154 -20.07 -15.39 -18.35
CA VAL A 154 -20.82 -14.99 -19.56
C VAL A 154 -22.31 -15.00 -19.28
N TYR A 155 -22.98 -13.89 -19.57
CA TYR A 155 -24.44 -13.84 -19.68
C TYR A 155 -24.84 -13.55 -21.13
N VAL A 156 -25.59 -14.47 -21.71
CA VAL A 156 -26.35 -14.29 -22.94
C VAL A 156 -27.71 -14.92 -22.67
N GLU A 157 -28.77 -14.15 -22.86
CA GLU A 157 -30.13 -14.57 -22.54
C GLU A 157 -30.47 -15.90 -23.22
N GLY A 158 -30.86 -16.91 -22.42
CA GLY A 158 -31.23 -18.23 -22.92
C GLY A 158 -30.09 -19.15 -23.38
N VAL A 159 -28.82 -18.74 -23.27
CA VAL A 159 -27.69 -19.53 -23.80
C VAL A 159 -26.83 -20.17 -22.71
N TYR A 160 -26.10 -19.36 -21.94
CA TYR A 160 -25.02 -19.89 -21.07
C TYR A 160 -25.42 -19.97 -19.59
N ASN A 161 -25.74 -18.82 -19.00
CA ASN A 161 -26.02 -18.69 -17.57
C ASN A 161 -27.26 -17.80 -17.39
N LYS A 162 -27.97 -17.97 -16.27
CA LYS A 162 -28.97 -16.97 -15.85
C LYS A 162 -28.25 -15.73 -15.31
N LEU A 163 -28.85 -14.57 -15.50
CA LEU A 163 -28.28 -13.30 -15.03
C LEU A 163 -28.07 -13.31 -13.51
N GLU A 164 -29.06 -13.80 -12.76
CA GLU A 164 -29.01 -13.92 -11.30
C GLU A 164 -27.80 -14.77 -10.84
N ASP A 165 -27.52 -15.89 -11.50
CA ASP A 165 -26.38 -16.75 -11.15
C ASP A 165 -25.04 -16.04 -11.40
N VAL A 166 -24.93 -15.27 -12.49
CA VAL A 166 -23.75 -14.48 -12.81
C VAL A 166 -23.53 -13.39 -11.77
N GLN A 167 -24.59 -12.66 -11.41
CA GLN A 167 -24.53 -11.59 -10.41
C GLN A 167 -24.25 -12.13 -9.00
N SER A 168 -24.79 -13.30 -8.65
CA SER A 168 -24.49 -13.99 -7.38
C SER A 168 -23.01 -14.38 -7.29
N ARG A 169 -22.45 -14.96 -8.37
CA ARG A 169 -21.00 -15.22 -8.44
C ARG A 169 -20.17 -13.95 -8.37
N ALA A 170 -20.64 -12.86 -8.98
CA ALA A 170 -19.96 -11.56 -8.94
C ALA A 170 -19.95 -10.95 -7.53
N ALA A 171 -21.04 -11.07 -6.78
CA ALA A 171 -21.08 -10.70 -5.37
C ALA A 171 -20.11 -11.55 -4.53
N SER A 172 -20.09 -12.87 -4.71
CA SER A 172 -19.13 -13.75 -4.02
C SER A 172 -17.67 -13.42 -4.38
N HIS A 173 -17.40 -13.07 -5.64
CA HIS A 173 -16.11 -12.57 -6.08
C HIS A 173 -15.71 -11.31 -5.32
N ALA A 174 -16.63 -10.34 -5.23
CA ALA A 174 -16.38 -9.08 -4.51
C ALA A 174 -16.04 -9.33 -3.04
N GLN A 175 -16.77 -10.24 -2.37
CA GLN A 175 -16.50 -10.57 -0.97
C GLN A 175 -15.09 -11.13 -0.76
N ARG A 176 -14.60 -12.00 -1.66
CA ARG A 176 -13.22 -12.51 -1.60
C ARG A 176 -12.19 -11.42 -1.85
N LEU A 177 -12.48 -10.50 -2.76
CA LEU A 177 -11.60 -9.37 -3.04
C LEU A 177 -11.55 -8.39 -1.85
N ILE A 178 -12.69 -8.08 -1.23
CA ILE A 178 -12.77 -7.25 -0.02
C ILE A 178 -11.98 -7.89 1.12
N ALA A 179 -12.16 -9.19 1.36
CA ALA A 179 -11.41 -9.90 2.39
C ALA A 179 -9.89 -9.82 2.18
N LEU A 180 -9.41 -9.96 0.94
CA LEU A 180 -7.99 -9.80 0.63
C LEU A 180 -7.52 -8.35 0.81
N ILE A 181 -8.31 -7.35 0.41
CA ILE A 181 -7.99 -5.94 0.66
C ILE A 181 -7.87 -5.70 2.16
N ASP A 182 -8.80 -6.20 2.98
CA ASP A 182 -8.78 -6.02 4.43
C ASP A 182 -7.58 -6.73 5.07
N GLU A 183 -7.22 -7.91 4.59
CA GLU A 183 -6.00 -8.62 5.00
C GLU A 183 -4.74 -7.79 4.73
N LEU A 184 -4.59 -7.27 3.51
CA LEU A 184 -3.43 -6.43 3.14
C LEU A 184 -3.41 -5.11 3.92
N LYS A 185 -4.57 -4.48 4.16
CA LYS A 185 -4.67 -3.25 4.96
C LYS A 185 -4.37 -3.48 6.44
N SER A 186 -4.57 -4.70 6.94
CA SER A 186 -4.32 -5.08 8.33
C SER A 186 -2.98 -5.80 8.54
N ALA A 187 -2.17 -5.95 7.49
CA ALA A 187 -0.83 -6.53 7.60
C ALA A 187 0.03 -5.69 8.58
N PRO A 188 0.60 -6.29 9.64
CA PRO A 188 1.36 -5.56 10.65
C PRO A 188 2.50 -4.72 10.08
N GLU A 189 3.20 -5.23 9.06
CA GLU A 189 4.26 -4.48 8.39
C GLU A 189 3.75 -3.19 7.72
N VAL A 190 2.56 -3.23 7.10
CA VAL A 190 1.92 -2.06 6.47
C VAL A 190 1.52 -1.04 7.53
N ILE A 191 0.92 -1.52 8.63
CA ILE A 191 0.54 -0.68 9.77
C ILE A 191 1.78 0.02 10.36
N ILE A 192 2.86 -0.73 10.58
CA ILE A 192 4.12 -0.24 11.13
C ILE A 192 4.78 0.79 10.21
N LYS A 193 4.93 0.50 8.91
CA LYS A 193 5.53 1.45 7.95
C LYS A 193 4.75 2.76 7.87
N LYS A 194 3.42 2.68 7.86
CA LYS A 194 2.55 3.87 7.88
C LYS A 194 2.73 4.68 9.16
N PHE A 195 2.77 3.99 10.30
CA PHE A 195 3.00 4.63 11.59
C PHE A 195 4.37 5.32 11.64
N ILE A 196 5.45 4.68 11.18
CA ILE A 196 6.79 5.29 11.13
C ILE A 196 6.77 6.59 10.32
N LYS A 197 6.14 6.58 9.13
CA LYS A 197 6.00 7.78 8.31
C LYS A 197 5.29 8.90 9.08
N GLN A 198 4.12 8.61 9.66
CA GLN A 198 3.35 9.59 10.43
C GLN A 198 4.08 10.05 11.70
N TRP A 199 4.81 9.17 12.36
CA TRP A 199 5.62 9.46 13.54
C TRP A 199 6.66 10.53 13.22
N PHE A 200 7.45 10.32 12.17
CA PHE A 200 8.47 11.27 11.74
C PHE A 200 7.90 12.57 11.18
N GLU A 201 6.82 12.53 10.39
CA GLU A 201 6.13 13.74 9.93
C GLU A 201 5.68 14.62 11.11
N ASN A 202 5.23 14.03 12.22
CA ASN A 202 4.90 14.78 13.42
C ASN A 202 6.13 15.25 14.20
N PHE A 203 7.20 14.44 14.27
CA PHE A 203 8.46 14.87 14.88
C PHE A 203 9.10 16.05 14.16
N ASP A 204 9.02 16.08 12.83
CA ASP A 204 9.55 17.15 11.98
C ASP A 204 8.89 18.50 12.26
N VAL A 205 7.58 18.52 12.53
CA VAL A 205 6.84 19.73 12.95
C VAL A 205 7.24 20.20 14.35
N LEU A 206 7.71 19.28 15.19
CA LEU A 206 8.12 19.50 16.57
C LEU A 206 7.08 20.26 17.44
N PRO A 207 5.87 19.68 17.65
CA PRO A 207 4.78 20.30 18.42
C PRO A 207 5.16 20.81 19.81
N ASN A 208 4.33 21.73 20.34
CA ASN A 208 4.59 22.35 21.64
C ASN A 208 4.50 21.39 22.84
N ASP A 209 3.69 20.34 22.70
CA ASP A 209 3.55 19.28 23.68
C ASP A 209 3.88 17.92 23.06
N SER A 210 4.09 16.93 23.91
CA SER A 210 4.48 15.59 23.50
C SER A 210 3.32 14.59 23.53
N ALA A 211 2.08 15.05 23.75
CA ALA A 211 0.94 14.18 24.03
C ALA A 211 0.63 13.26 22.85
N LEU A 212 0.80 13.78 21.64
CA LEU A 212 0.64 13.05 20.38
C LEU A 212 1.61 11.86 20.25
N PHE A 213 2.76 11.89 20.92
CA PHE A 213 3.72 10.79 20.90
C PHE A 213 3.50 9.82 22.05
N THR A 214 3.27 10.33 23.27
CA THR A 214 3.13 9.49 24.47
C THR A 214 1.97 8.50 24.40
N GLN A 215 0.94 8.77 23.60
CA GLN A 215 -0.16 7.82 23.37
C GLN A 215 0.28 6.51 22.68
N TYR A 216 1.44 6.51 22.01
CA TYR A 216 2.01 5.35 21.34
C TYR A 216 3.15 4.72 22.12
N LEU A 217 3.43 5.17 23.34
CA LEU A 217 4.51 4.67 24.18
C LEU A 217 3.90 3.88 25.34
N SER A 218 4.44 2.71 25.65
CA SER A 218 4.06 1.98 26.85
C SER A 218 4.36 2.80 28.11
N ASP A 219 3.66 2.54 29.20
CA ASP A 219 3.87 3.26 30.47
C ASP A 219 5.31 3.07 30.99
N ASP A 220 5.92 1.93 30.68
CA ASP A 220 7.28 1.51 31.05
C ASP A 220 8.31 1.68 29.92
N ILE A 221 8.01 2.48 28.89
CA ILE A 221 8.90 2.76 27.76
C ILE A 221 10.33 3.06 28.22
N THR A 222 11.30 2.43 27.56
CA THR A 222 12.72 2.76 27.72
C THR A 222 13.25 3.41 26.46
N LEU A 223 13.67 4.67 26.57
CA LEU A 223 14.31 5.41 25.49
C LEU A 223 15.82 5.47 25.72
N THR A 224 16.58 4.89 24.80
CA THR A 224 18.05 4.94 24.82
C THR A 224 18.52 5.90 23.74
N MET A 225 18.99 7.07 24.15
CA MET A 225 19.50 8.12 23.27
C MET A 225 21.01 8.28 23.44
N PRO A 226 21.73 8.90 22.49
CA PRO A 226 23.18 9.13 22.62
C PRO A 226 23.58 9.88 23.90
N GLU A 227 22.70 10.76 24.41
CA GLU A 227 22.88 11.54 25.63
C GLU A 227 22.53 10.79 26.93
N GLY A 228 21.89 9.63 26.85
CA GLY A 228 21.51 8.83 28.02
C GLY A 228 20.18 8.08 27.87
N GLU A 229 19.78 7.44 28.97
CA GLU A 229 18.56 6.64 29.05
C GLU A 229 17.43 7.40 29.76
N PHE A 230 16.22 7.33 29.21
CA PHE A 230 15.03 7.99 29.73
C PHE A 230 13.90 6.98 29.89
N ILE A 231 13.28 6.94 31.07
CA ILE A 231 12.33 5.88 31.44
C ILE A 231 10.92 6.47 31.64
N GLY A 232 9.94 5.78 31.07
CA GLY A 232 8.53 6.11 31.13
C GLY A 232 8.16 7.41 30.43
N HIS A 233 6.89 7.79 30.50
CA HIS A 233 6.41 9.02 29.85
C HIS A 233 7.04 10.29 30.42
N SER A 234 7.45 10.30 31.70
CA SER A 234 8.18 11.44 32.28
C SER A 234 9.55 11.60 31.65
N GLY A 235 10.31 10.51 31.51
CA GLY A 235 11.62 10.53 30.86
C GLY A 235 11.51 10.99 29.40
N PHE A 236 10.51 10.48 28.67
CA PHE A 236 10.24 10.92 27.31
C PHE A 236 9.97 12.43 27.22
N ARG A 237 9.14 12.98 28.11
CA ARG A 237 8.82 14.42 28.13
C ARG A 237 10.06 15.28 28.41
N ASP A 238 10.92 14.83 29.32
CA ASP A 238 12.16 15.53 29.66
C ASP A 238 13.12 15.54 28.47
N TRP A 239 13.31 14.39 27.81
CA TRP A 239 14.08 14.30 26.57
C TRP A 239 13.49 15.20 25.47
N TYR A 240 12.18 15.10 25.23
CA TYR A 240 11.49 15.85 24.19
C TYR A 240 11.62 17.36 24.41
N LYS A 241 11.54 17.83 25.66
CA LYS A 241 11.79 19.23 25.99
C LYS A 241 13.22 19.66 25.62
N GLY A 242 14.22 18.83 25.92
CA GLY A 242 15.61 19.09 25.53
C GLY A 242 15.80 19.12 24.00
N ALA A 243 15.14 18.23 23.28
CA ALA A 243 15.12 18.24 21.82
C ALA A 243 14.53 19.56 21.29
N ARG A 244 13.44 20.05 21.87
CA ARG A 244 12.81 21.34 21.50
C ARG A 244 13.63 22.58 21.83
N GLU A 245 14.43 22.53 22.88
CA GLU A 245 15.39 23.58 23.21
C GLU A 245 16.61 23.56 22.26
N THR A 246 16.82 22.44 21.55
CA THR A 246 17.97 22.25 20.68
C THR A 246 17.65 22.50 19.21
N PHE A 247 16.62 21.83 18.68
CA PHE A 247 16.26 21.84 17.26
C PHE A 247 15.13 22.82 16.97
N LYS A 248 15.22 23.49 15.81
CA LYS A 248 14.12 24.30 15.29
C LYS A 248 13.03 23.38 14.69
N PRO A 249 11.76 23.83 14.66
CA PRO A 249 10.72 23.17 13.88
C PRO A 249 11.05 23.07 12.39
N ASN A 250 10.40 22.12 11.71
CA ASN A 250 10.64 21.75 10.31
C ASN A 250 12.01 21.09 10.10
N CYS A 251 12.33 20.13 10.97
CA CYS A 251 13.37 19.14 10.67
C CYS A 251 12.92 18.25 9.49
N GLU A 252 13.84 17.44 9.00
CA GLU A 252 13.54 16.41 7.99
C GLU A 252 14.15 15.08 8.43
N HIS A 253 13.29 14.10 8.73
CA HIS A 253 13.68 12.71 8.94
C HIS A 253 13.47 11.92 7.64
N MET A 254 14.55 11.66 6.91
CA MET A 254 14.53 10.83 5.71
C MET A 254 14.81 9.36 6.09
N VAL A 255 13.79 8.52 6.04
CA VAL A 255 13.95 7.08 6.30
C VAL A 255 14.57 6.40 5.06
N GLU A 256 15.85 6.07 5.14
CA GLU A 256 16.61 5.43 4.05
C GLU A 256 16.31 3.93 3.94
N GLN A 257 16.08 3.26 5.09
CA GLN A 257 15.78 1.82 5.14
C GLN A 257 14.86 1.48 6.32
N ILE A 258 13.97 0.51 6.12
CA ILE A 258 13.08 -0.06 7.15
C ILE A 258 13.13 -1.58 7.05
N THR A 259 13.36 -2.24 8.18
CA THR A 259 13.20 -3.69 8.34
C THR A 259 12.26 -3.96 9.51
N VAL A 260 11.26 -4.83 9.31
CA VAL A 260 10.29 -5.22 10.34
C VAL A 260 10.44 -6.72 10.60
N ASP A 261 11.03 -7.07 11.74
CA ASP A 261 11.26 -8.45 12.15
C ASP A 261 10.19 -8.88 13.17
N LYS A 262 9.42 -9.93 12.87
CA LYS A 262 8.44 -10.47 13.83
C LYS A 262 9.14 -11.21 14.98
N LYS A 263 8.86 -10.80 16.23
CA LYS A 263 9.45 -11.39 17.46
C LYS A 263 8.48 -12.29 18.21
N GLY A 264 7.18 -11.98 18.16
CA GLY A 264 6.12 -12.73 18.83
C GLY A 264 4.83 -12.76 18.00
N SER A 265 3.69 -13.11 18.61
CA SER A 265 2.39 -13.10 17.93
C SER A 265 2.00 -11.69 17.44
N GLN A 266 2.25 -10.68 18.28
CA GLN A 266 1.93 -9.27 18.05
C GLN A 266 3.12 -8.31 18.26
N SER A 267 4.30 -8.85 18.60
CA SER A 267 5.52 -8.07 18.88
C SER A 267 6.47 -8.08 17.67
N TYR A 268 7.04 -6.92 17.38
CA TYR A 268 7.91 -6.65 16.25
C TYR A 268 9.14 -5.87 16.70
N LEU A 269 10.28 -6.20 16.09
CA LEU A 269 11.50 -5.43 16.16
C LEU A 269 11.65 -4.65 14.85
N VAL A 270 11.60 -3.34 14.93
CA VAL A 270 11.75 -2.45 13.79
C VAL A 270 13.16 -1.88 13.79
N LYS A 271 13.85 -1.99 12.66
CA LYS A 271 15.16 -1.40 12.42
C LYS A 271 15.04 -0.33 11.35
N LEU A 272 15.47 0.87 11.68
CA LEU A 272 15.42 2.03 10.82
C LEU A 272 16.82 2.55 10.58
N ARG A 273 17.07 3.01 9.36
CA ARG A 273 18.21 3.87 9.04
C ARG A 273 17.63 5.20 8.62
N VAL A 274 17.86 6.24 9.42
CA VAL A 274 17.23 7.54 9.26
C VAL A 274 18.31 8.60 9.12
N ARG A 275 18.17 9.46 8.11
CA ARG A 275 18.96 10.67 7.98
C ARG A 275 18.16 11.84 8.54
N LEU A 276 18.67 12.44 9.60
CA LEU A 276 18.10 13.64 10.21
C LEU A 276 18.83 14.87 9.67
N ILE A 277 18.08 15.76 9.04
CA ILE A 277 18.54 17.09 8.63
C ILE A 277 17.79 18.11 9.49
N ALA A 278 18.52 18.93 10.25
CA ALA A 278 17.91 19.88 11.17
C ALA A 278 18.74 21.15 11.33
N GLU A 279 18.08 22.26 11.66
CA GLU A 279 18.74 23.47 12.16
C GLU A 279 18.58 23.56 13.68
N THR A 280 19.57 24.11 14.36
CA THR A 280 19.54 24.27 15.83
C THR A 280 19.39 25.74 16.22
N PHE A 281 18.95 25.99 17.45
CA PHE A 281 18.90 27.35 18.00
C PHE A 281 20.31 27.84 18.37
N ALA A 282 20.55 29.14 18.26
CA ALA A 282 21.86 29.75 18.52
C ALA A 282 22.27 29.68 20.00
N ASP A 283 21.30 29.65 20.91
CA ASP A 283 21.46 29.48 22.35
C ASP A 283 21.41 28.01 22.80
N SER A 284 21.20 27.08 21.87
CA SER A 284 21.30 25.64 22.16
C SER A 284 22.75 25.19 22.37
N LYS A 285 22.92 23.95 22.86
CA LYS A 285 24.23 23.31 22.98
C LYS A 285 24.99 23.21 21.64
N LEU A 286 24.27 23.24 20.52
CA LEU A 286 24.81 23.14 19.16
C LEU A 286 24.97 24.51 18.47
N GLN A 287 24.70 25.61 19.19
CA GLN A 287 25.07 26.98 18.80
C GLN A 287 24.66 27.43 17.38
N GLY A 288 23.53 26.91 16.87
CA GLY A 288 23.02 27.26 15.54
C GLY A 288 23.61 26.46 14.39
N GLU A 289 24.39 25.42 14.66
CA GLU A 289 24.90 24.51 13.64
C GLU A 289 23.76 23.81 12.89
N LYS A 290 24.01 23.56 11.60
CA LYS A 290 23.18 22.70 10.77
C LYS A 290 23.63 21.26 10.93
N ILE A 291 22.68 20.39 11.22
CA ILE A 291 22.89 18.99 11.50
C ILE A 291 22.45 18.18 10.28
N ASN A 292 23.30 17.23 9.88
CA ASN A 292 22.98 16.17 8.91
C ASN A 292 23.59 14.90 9.46
N LEU A 293 22.80 14.15 10.21
CA LEU A 293 23.23 12.95 10.91
C LEU A 293 22.55 11.74 10.32
N LEU A 294 23.31 10.65 10.26
CA LEU A 294 22.76 9.34 10.00
C LEU A 294 22.64 8.61 11.34
N VAL A 295 21.44 8.12 11.63
CA VAL A 295 21.17 7.35 12.84
C VAL A 295 20.56 6.00 12.47
N ASN A 296 20.90 4.99 13.25
CA ASN A 296 20.16 3.75 13.30
C ASN A 296 19.19 3.82 14.46
N GLU A 297 17.93 3.51 14.21
CA GLU A 297 16.95 3.36 15.28
C GLU A 297 16.47 1.92 15.39
N LEU A 298 16.29 1.47 16.62
CA LEU A 298 15.80 0.15 16.95
C LEU A 298 14.60 0.29 17.87
N TRP A 299 13.43 -0.12 17.39
CA TRP A 299 12.19 -0.06 18.17
C TRP A 299 11.65 -1.45 18.44
N GLU A 300 11.31 -1.72 19.70
CA GLU A 300 10.44 -2.83 20.04
C GLU A 300 9.01 -2.29 20.19
N LEU A 301 8.08 -2.83 19.41
CA LEU A 301 6.70 -2.42 19.43
C LEU A 301 5.73 -3.59 19.28
N GLU A 302 4.49 -3.34 19.69
CA GLU A 302 3.36 -4.23 19.49
C GLU A 302 2.35 -3.63 18.52
N VAL A 303 1.74 -4.48 17.69
CA VAL A 303 0.52 -4.13 16.93
C VAL A 303 -0.66 -4.81 17.60
N ARG A 304 -1.46 -4.02 18.30
CA ARG A 304 -2.63 -4.46 19.08
C ARG A 304 -3.89 -4.53 18.21
N ALA A 305 -5.02 -4.89 18.83
CA ALA A 305 -6.32 -4.87 18.18
C ALA A 305 -6.61 -3.48 17.57
N HIS A 306 -7.41 -3.44 16.51
CA HIS A 306 -7.73 -2.21 15.78
C HIS A 306 -6.51 -1.45 15.21
N ASN A 307 -5.39 -2.16 14.99
CA ASN A 307 -4.16 -1.62 14.40
C ASN A 307 -3.48 -0.54 15.27
N GLU A 308 -3.71 -0.55 16.58
CA GLU A 308 -3.03 0.34 17.52
C GLU A 308 -1.57 -0.09 17.71
N ILE A 309 -0.65 0.88 17.69
CA ILE A 309 0.77 0.64 17.95
C ILE A 309 1.12 1.13 19.34
N GLU A 310 1.89 0.31 20.05
CA GLU A 310 2.56 0.70 21.29
C GLU A 310 4.04 0.33 21.21
N ILE A 311 4.93 1.31 21.41
CA ILE A 311 6.38 1.14 21.47
C ILE A 311 6.77 0.93 22.94
N SER A 312 7.55 -0.12 23.20
CA SER A 312 8.08 -0.44 24.53
C SER A 312 9.59 -0.19 24.68
N GLN A 313 10.32 -0.17 23.56
CA GLN A 313 11.72 0.26 23.52
C GLN A 313 11.99 1.16 22.32
N TYR A 314 12.74 2.23 22.53
CA TYR A 314 13.13 3.18 21.49
C TYR A 314 14.62 3.50 21.63
N THR A 315 15.45 2.97 20.76
CA THR A 315 16.90 3.17 20.81
C THR A 315 17.38 3.92 19.58
N VAL A 316 18.21 4.94 19.77
CA VAL A 316 18.86 5.72 18.72
C VAL A 316 20.37 5.63 18.88
N GLU A 317 21.04 5.21 17.82
CA GLU A 317 22.50 5.13 17.73
C GLU A 317 22.98 5.96 16.55
N VAL A 318 23.93 6.87 16.79
CA VAL A 318 24.57 7.64 15.70
C VAL A 318 25.56 6.75 14.96
N VAL A 319 25.53 6.79 13.62
CA VAL A 319 26.35 5.96 12.74
C VAL A 319 27.73 6.55 12.49
#